data_AF-A0A5B0D0U1-F1
#
_entry.id   AF-A0A5B0D0U1-F1
#
_cell.length_a   1.000
_cell.length_b   1.000
_cell.length_c   1.000
_cell.angle_alpha   90.00
_cell.angle_beta   90.00
_cell.angle_gamma   90.00
#
_symmetry.space_group_name_H-M   'P 1'
#
loop_
_entity.id
_entity.type
_entity.pdbx_description
1 polymer ?
#
loop_
_entity_poly.entity_id
_entity_poly.type
_entity_poly.pdbx_seq_one_letter_code
_entity_poly.pdbx_strand_id
1 'polypeptide(L)'
;MFRTTRRSLMAAAGAIALLGVLAACSASAAEQGADGDPQVATLETEAPAPTESVDPLFAEYGEPVRERLDMTDEESLAAWAPRDRCVADHSSPQGPSEGGSGGGSSATGAATGDPEKAAEAEAICLPLAPMPPWEVDVKNPDAPRFMQQVVDCLRERGVREVEIGDAGQFGRIGIDLGGEGNDSSSVSLGMQYMDECMASASDEVAP
;
A
#
# COMPACT_ATOMS: atom_id res chain seq x y z
N MET A 1 50.36 -41.74 -16.67
CA MET A 1 51.29 -41.08 -15.73
C MET A 1 50.47 -40.33 -14.70
N PHE A 2 50.40 -40.85 -13.48
CA PHE A 2 49.74 -40.22 -12.34
C PHE A 2 50.65 -39.14 -11.73
N ARG A 3 50.08 -37.97 -11.38
CA ARG A 3 50.67 -37.10 -10.36
C ARG A 3 49.62 -36.72 -9.32
N THR A 4 49.91 -37.21 -8.13
CA THR A 4 49.16 -37.17 -6.89
C THR A 4 49.51 -35.88 -6.11
N THR A 5 48.51 -35.35 -5.41
CA THR A 5 48.59 -34.63 -4.10
C THR A 5 49.43 -33.36 -3.93
N ARG A 6 48.79 -32.34 -3.34
CA ARG A 6 49.09 -31.90 -1.96
C ARG A 6 47.90 -31.16 -1.33
N ARG A 7 47.28 -31.84 -0.35
CA ARG A 7 46.53 -31.22 0.75
C ARG A 7 47.51 -30.38 1.58
N SER A 8 47.06 -29.25 2.11
CA SER A 8 47.70 -28.61 3.25
C SER A 8 46.61 -28.06 4.16
N LEU A 9 46.24 -28.92 5.12
CA LEU A 9 45.62 -28.57 6.39
C LEU A 9 46.76 -28.28 7.37
N MET A 10 46.77 -27.09 7.98
CA MET A 10 47.32 -26.81 9.31
C MET A 10 46.34 -25.81 9.95
N ALA A 11 45.49 -26.17 10.92
CA ALA A 11 45.74 -26.62 12.29
C ALA A 11 46.37 -25.52 13.18
N ALA A 12 45.46 -24.82 13.88
CA ALA A 12 45.47 -24.44 15.30
C ALA A 12 46.72 -23.81 15.96
N ALA A 13 46.53 -22.62 16.57
CA ALA A 13 46.64 -22.38 18.01
C ALA A 13 47.05 -20.92 18.29
N GLY A 14 46.23 -20.18 19.03
CA GLY A 14 46.53 -18.81 19.45
C GLY A 14 45.38 -18.19 20.24
N ALA A 15 44.98 -18.84 21.33
CA ALA A 15 44.10 -18.25 22.33
C ALA A 15 44.91 -17.31 23.23
N ILE A 16 44.35 -16.14 23.56
CA ILE A 16 44.14 -15.63 24.94
C ILE A 16 44.04 -14.08 24.93
N ALA A 17 42.97 -13.61 25.60
CA ALA A 17 42.75 -12.32 26.24
C ALA A 17 42.39 -11.09 25.38
N LEU A 18 41.10 -10.79 25.36
CA LEU A 18 40.55 -9.52 25.88
C LEU A 18 39.02 -9.69 26.09
N LEU A 19 38.68 -10.31 27.22
CA LEU A 19 37.36 -10.26 27.84
C LEU A 19 37.30 -8.98 28.68
N GLY A 20 36.35 -8.09 28.39
CA GLY A 20 36.10 -6.93 29.23
C GLY A 20 35.09 -5.95 28.65
N VAL A 21 33.86 -6.04 29.17
CA VAL A 21 32.80 -5.02 29.17
C VAL A 21 31.94 -4.91 27.91
N LEU A 22 30.78 -5.56 27.94
CA LEU A 22 29.45 -4.98 27.66
C LEU A 22 28.38 -6.08 27.89
N ALA A 23 28.36 -6.64 29.11
CA ALA A 23 27.21 -7.39 29.60
C ALA A 23 26.24 -6.39 30.23
N ALA A 24 25.38 -5.80 29.40
CA ALA A 24 24.22 -5.04 29.84
C ALA A 24 23.13 -5.14 28.78
N CYS A 25 22.41 -6.26 28.79
CA CYS A 25 20.98 -6.36 28.44
C CYS A 25 20.60 -7.84 28.35
N SER A 26 20.65 -8.55 29.47
CA SER A 26 19.87 -9.77 29.64
C SER A 26 19.66 -10.10 31.12
N ALA A 27 18.37 -10.18 31.45
CA ALA A 27 17.74 -10.84 32.59
C ALA A 27 17.64 -10.10 33.92
N SER A 28 16.40 -9.84 34.31
CA SER A 28 15.84 -10.53 35.48
C SER A 28 14.31 -10.63 35.37
N ALA A 29 13.83 -11.83 35.01
CA ALA A 29 12.56 -12.30 35.55
C ALA A 29 12.78 -12.53 37.05
N ALA A 30 12.01 -11.83 37.89
CA ALA A 30 11.85 -12.12 39.30
C ALA A 30 10.39 -11.88 39.67
N GLU A 31 9.86 -12.81 40.46
CA GLU A 31 8.47 -13.05 40.78
C GLU A 31 7.80 -11.93 41.62
N GLN A 32 6.50 -11.77 41.35
CA GLN A 32 5.39 -11.41 42.25
C GLN A 32 5.69 -10.49 43.45
N GLY A 33 5.36 -9.20 43.25
CA GLY A 33 4.86 -8.30 44.29
C GLY A 33 3.51 -7.73 43.83
N ALA A 34 2.50 -7.83 44.69
CA ALA A 34 1.13 -7.35 44.46
C ALA A 34 1.05 -5.82 44.28
N ASP A 35 -0.01 -5.40 43.58
CA ASP A 35 -0.49 -4.02 43.40
C ASP A 35 0.46 -3.05 42.67
N GLY A 36 0.37 -3.07 41.35
CA GLY A 36 0.87 -2.01 40.49
C GLY A 36 0.26 -2.14 39.10
N ASP A 37 -0.62 -1.21 38.75
CA ASP A 37 -1.17 -1.02 37.40
C ASP A 37 -0.08 -1.22 36.32
N PRO A 38 -0.41 -1.83 35.16
CA PRO A 38 0.53 -1.90 34.04
C PRO A 38 0.86 -0.48 33.59
N GLN A 39 2.02 0.03 34.01
CA GLN A 39 2.54 1.32 33.61
C GLN A 39 3.02 1.20 32.15
N VAL A 40 2.10 1.39 31.22
CA VAL A 40 2.42 1.56 29.80
C VAL A 40 3.24 2.84 29.66
N ALA A 41 4.45 2.73 29.11
CA ALA A 41 5.29 3.89 28.82
C ALA A 41 4.62 4.73 27.73
N THR A 42 3.92 5.80 28.12
CA THR A 42 3.45 6.82 27.19
C THR A 42 4.65 7.66 26.77
N LEU A 43 5.11 7.50 25.54
CA LEU A 43 6.00 8.47 24.92
C LEU A 43 5.18 9.75 24.70
N GLU A 44 5.42 10.77 25.52
CA GLU A 44 5.00 12.14 25.24
C GLU A 44 5.71 12.58 23.95
N THR A 45 5.01 12.42 22.83
CA THR A 45 5.39 13.08 21.58
C THR A 45 4.91 14.51 21.70
N GLU A 46 5.86 15.44 21.80
CA GLU A 46 5.58 16.87 21.69
C GLU A 46 4.79 17.10 20.39
N ALA A 47 3.60 17.70 20.52
CA ALA A 47 2.73 17.92 19.37
C ALA A 47 3.53 18.70 18.31
N PRO A 48 3.66 18.20 17.07
CA PRO A 48 4.37 18.92 16.03
C PRO A 48 3.76 20.32 15.91
N ALA A 49 4.61 21.35 16.00
CA ALA A 49 4.19 22.70 15.69
C ALA A 49 3.59 22.69 14.27
N PRO A 50 2.42 23.31 14.03
CA PRO A 50 1.76 23.24 12.73
C PRO A 50 2.68 23.86 11.67
N THR A 51 3.33 23.00 10.89
CA THR A 51 4.18 23.40 9.77
C THR A 51 3.32 23.52 8.53
N GLU A 52 3.24 24.77 8.06
CA GLU A 52 3.04 25.18 6.68
C GLU A 52 1.72 24.83 5.98
N SER A 53 1.46 25.62 4.94
CA SER A 53 0.23 25.70 4.18
C SER A 53 -0.36 24.34 3.86
N VAL A 54 -1.46 24.02 4.53
CA VAL A 54 -2.39 22.99 4.07
C VAL A 54 -2.76 23.35 2.64
N ASP A 55 -2.53 22.43 1.69
CA ASP A 55 -3.02 22.59 0.33
C ASP A 55 -4.49 23.02 0.42
N PRO A 56 -4.90 24.12 -0.23
CA PRO A 56 -6.28 24.59 -0.16
C PRO A 56 -7.30 23.50 -0.46
N LEU A 57 -6.99 22.57 -1.37
CA LEU A 57 -7.85 21.42 -1.66
C LEU A 57 -7.99 20.49 -0.45
N PHE A 58 -6.90 20.21 0.27
CA PHE A 58 -6.96 19.36 1.47
C PHE A 58 -7.68 20.04 2.62
N ALA A 59 -7.57 21.37 2.73
CA ALA A 59 -8.31 22.14 3.74
C ALA A 59 -9.83 22.10 3.48
N GLU A 60 -10.26 22.08 2.22
CA GLU A 60 -11.67 22.09 1.82
C GLU A 60 -12.29 20.69 1.77
N TYR A 61 -11.60 19.74 1.15
CA TYR A 61 -12.13 18.41 0.87
C TYR A 61 -11.65 17.33 1.86
N GLY A 62 -10.58 17.59 2.59
CA GLY A 62 -9.90 16.64 3.47
C GLY A 62 -8.64 16.06 2.83
N GLU A 63 -7.75 15.51 3.65
CA GLU A 63 -6.54 14.85 3.19
C GLU A 63 -6.84 13.48 2.55
N PRO A 64 -6.06 13.05 1.55
CA PRO A 64 -6.21 11.73 0.94
C PRO A 64 -5.95 10.60 1.95
N VAL A 65 -6.87 9.65 2.00
CA VAL A 65 -6.71 8.43 2.80
C VAL A 65 -5.88 7.42 2.03
N ARG A 66 -5.01 6.68 2.72
CA ARG A 66 -4.37 5.49 2.16
C ARG A 66 -5.32 4.30 2.30
N GLU A 67 -5.64 3.68 1.17
CA GLU A 67 -6.38 2.41 1.16
C GLU A 67 -5.56 1.30 1.83
N ARG A 68 -6.23 0.26 2.32
CA ARG A 68 -5.59 -0.98 2.79
C ARG A 68 -6.18 -2.17 2.06
N LEU A 69 -5.42 -3.25 1.93
CA LEU A 69 -5.92 -4.48 1.29
C LEU A 69 -7.08 -5.16 2.05
N ASP A 70 -7.21 -4.88 3.35
CA ASP A 70 -8.24 -5.43 4.24
C ASP A 70 -9.41 -4.46 4.51
N MET A 71 -9.46 -3.31 3.84
CA MET A 71 -10.62 -2.42 3.88
C MET A 71 -11.84 -3.10 3.26
N THR A 72 -13.03 -2.81 3.79
CA THR A 72 -14.27 -3.22 3.12
C THR A 72 -14.54 -2.36 1.89
N ASP A 73 -15.40 -2.84 1.00
CA ASP A 73 -15.83 -2.07 -0.18
C ASP A 73 -16.43 -0.71 0.21
N GLU A 74 -17.18 -0.66 1.32
CA GLU A 74 -17.75 0.58 1.84
C GLU A 74 -16.68 1.55 2.35
N GLU A 75 -15.62 1.03 2.99
CA GLU A 75 -14.49 1.84 3.45
C GLU A 75 -13.68 2.39 2.27
N SER A 76 -13.40 1.55 1.26
CA SER A 76 -12.73 2.01 0.03
C SER A 76 -13.57 3.08 -0.67
N LEU A 77 -14.88 2.87 -0.85
CA LEU A 77 -15.77 3.87 -1.46
C LEU A 77 -15.80 5.18 -0.65
N ALA A 78 -15.78 5.10 0.69
CA ALA A 78 -15.70 6.28 1.54
C ALA A 78 -14.37 7.03 1.38
N ALA A 79 -13.25 6.34 1.13
CA ALA A 79 -11.96 6.97 0.88
C ALA A 79 -11.99 7.85 -0.38
N TRP A 80 -12.77 7.49 -1.41
CA TRP A 80 -12.92 8.25 -2.65
C TRP A 80 -13.81 9.50 -2.52
N ALA A 81 -14.61 9.60 -1.46
CA ALA A 81 -15.62 10.66 -1.30
C ALA A 81 -15.08 12.11 -1.35
N PRO A 82 -13.88 12.45 -0.81
CA PRO A 82 -13.29 13.78 -0.95
C PRO A 82 -13.07 14.18 -2.42
N ARG A 83 -12.45 13.30 -3.21
CA ARG A 83 -12.20 13.55 -4.63
C ARG A 83 -13.51 13.67 -5.40
N ASP A 84 -14.46 12.77 -5.17
CA ASP A 84 -15.73 12.77 -5.91
C ASP A 84 -16.52 14.06 -5.68
N ARG A 85 -16.46 14.62 -4.47
CA ARG A 85 -17.04 15.93 -4.16
C ARG A 85 -16.34 17.05 -4.92
N CYS A 86 -15.00 17.06 -4.92
CA CYS A 86 -14.22 18.04 -5.69
C CYS A 86 -14.57 17.99 -7.18
N VAL A 87 -14.63 16.79 -7.78
CA VAL A 87 -14.98 16.66 -9.21
C VAL A 87 -16.40 17.17 -9.46
N ALA A 88 -17.36 16.90 -8.58
CA ALA A 88 -18.74 17.40 -8.72
C ALA A 88 -18.81 18.94 -8.64
N ASP A 89 -18.06 19.57 -7.72
CA ASP A 89 -18.03 21.02 -7.55
C ASP A 89 -17.38 21.72 -8.76
N HIS A 90 -16.32 21.13 -9.32
CA HIS A 90 -15.58 21.70 -10.45
C HIS A 90 -16.16 21.35 -11.84
N SER A 91 -16.95 20.29 -11.95
CA SER A 91 -17.61 19.90 -13.23
C SER A 91 -18.95 20.61 -13.47
N SER A 92 -19.47 21.33 -12.48
CA SER A 92 -20.72 22.05 -12.59
C SER A 92 -20.58 23.31 -13.47
N PRO A 93 -21.57 23.63 -14.32
CA PRO A 93 -21.52 24.82 -15.20
C PRO A 93 -21.57 26.15 -14.44
N GLN A 94 -21.90 26.12 -13.15
CA GLN A 94 -21.67 27.20 -12.21
C GLN A 94 -20.29 26.93 -11.61
N GLY A 95 -19.27 27.74 -11.95
CA GLY A 95 -17.93 27.64 -11.37
C GLY A 95 -17.95 27.73 -9.84
N PRO A 96 -16.80 27.62 -9.15
CA PRO A 96 -16.71 27.39 -7.71
C PRO A 96 -17.66 28.34 -6.99
N SER A 97 -18.77 27.79 -6.50
CA SER A 97 -19.80 28.58 -5.85
C SER A 97 -19.29 28.86 -4.45
N GLU A 98 -18.82 30.09 -4.23
CA GLU A 98 -18.60 30.60 -2.89
C GLU A 98 -19.91 30.46 -2.09
N GLY A 99 -19.96 29.44 -1.23
CA GLY A 99 -20.99 29.25 -0.20
C GLY A 99 -22.31 28.64 -0.68
N GLY A 100 -22.55 27.37 -0.36
CA GLY A 100 -23.83 26.73 -0.61
C GLY A 100 -24.05 25.39 0.08
N SER A 101 -24.44 25.43 1.35
CA SER A 101 -24.97 24.31 2.11
C SER A 101 -26.21 23.69 1.41
N GLY A 102 -26.25 22.37 1.19
CA GLY A 102 -27.49 21.68 0.83
C GLY A 102 -27.29 20.29 0.21
N GLY A 103 -27.58 19.24 0.98
CA GLY A 103 -27.41 17.85 0.56
C GLY A 103 -28.47 17.30 -0.40
N GLY A 104 -28.21 16.09 -0.91
CA GLY A 104 -29.24 15.22 -1.49
C GLY A 104 -28.77 14.29 -2.61
N SER A 105 -28.65 13.00 -2.29
CA SER A 105 -28.96 11.80 -3.09
C SER A 105 -28.36 11.57 -4.49
N SER A 106 -27.61 10.46 -4.54
CA SER A 106 -27.59 9.41 -5.57
C SER A 106 -27.21 9.73 -7.02
N ALA A 107 -26.01 9.26 -7.36
CA ALA A 107 -25.68 8.30 -8.43
C ALA A 107 -26.20 8.54 -9.86
N THR A 108 -25.26 8.37 -10.81
CA THR A 108 -25.45 8.26 -12.27
C THR A 108 -25.86 9.55 -12.99
N GLY A 109 -25.01 10.56 -12.95
CA GLY A 109 -24.98 11.63 -13.95
C GLY A 109 -23.89 11.35 -14.98
N ALA A 110 -24.19 10.54 -15.99
CA ALA A 110 -23.36 10.52 -17.19
C ALA A 110 -23.30 11.95 -17.75
N ALA A 111 -22.09 12.48 -17.83
CA ALA A 111 -21.78 13.84 -18.22
C ALA A 111 -22.53 14.24 -19.49
N THR A 112 -23.51 15.14 -19.35
CA THR A 112 -23.98 16.02 -20.43
C THR A 112 -23.17 17.33 -20.47
N GLY A 113 -22.02 17.34 -19.79
CA GLY A 113 -21.11 18.47 -19.66
C GLY A 113 -20.04 18.52 -20.74
N ASP A 114 -19.40 19.69 -20.82
CA ASP A 114 -18.24 19.95 -21.65
C ASP A 114 -17.07 19.01 -21.26
N PRO A 115 -16.58 18.15 -22.17
CA PRO A 115 -15.52 17.19 -21.86
C PRO A 115 -14.21 17.87 -21.43
N GLU A 116 -13.95 19.10 -21.86
CA GLU A 116 -12.76 19.86 -21.45
C GLU A 116 -12.85 20.25 -19.97
N LYS A 117 -14.02 20.70 -19.52
CA LYS A 117 -14.27 21.00 -18.10
C LYS A 117 -14.23 19.77 -17.21
N ALA A 118 -14.71 18.64 -17.72
CA ALA A 118 -14.61 17.38 -17.00
C ALA A 118 -13.15 16.97 -16.81
N ALA A 119 -12.32 17.08 -17.85
CA ALA A 119 -10.89 16.79 -17.77
C ALA A 119 -10.13 17.77 -16.84
N GLU A 120 -10.51 19.05 -16.84
CA GLU A 120 -9.94 20.06 -15.93
C GLU A 120 -10.28 19.75 -14.47
N ALA A 121 -11.54 19.44 -14.17
CA ALA A 121 -11.98 19.04 -12.83
C ALA A 121 -11.22 17.79 -12.35
N GLU A 122 -11.09 16.78 -13.21
CA GLU A 122 -10.32 15.58 -12.93
C GLU A 122 -8.84 15.88 -12.60
N ALA A 123 -8.21 16.79 -13.36
CA ALA A 123 -6.82 17.18 -13.12
C ALA A 123 -6.64 17.95 -11.81
N ILE A 124 -7.56 18.85 -11.48
CA ILE A 124 -7.54 19.62 -10.21
C ILE A 124 -7.71 18.69 -9.02
N CYS A 125 -8.65 17.75 -9.10
CA CYS A 125 -9.03 16.90 -7.99
C CYS A 125 -8.18 15.62 -7.86
N LEU A 126 -7.26 15.36 -8.80
CA LEU A 126 -6.39 14.19 -8.78
C LEU A 126 -5.62 14.01 -7.46
N PRO A 127 -5.05 15.06 -6.83
CA PRO A 127 -4.33 14.92 -5.56
C PRO A 127 -5.20 14.42 -4.40
N LEU A 128 -6.53 14.52 -4.50
CA LEU A 128 -7.49 14.05 -3.49
C LEU A 128 -7.82 12.55 -3.63
N ALA A 129 -7.36 11.89 -4.69
CA ALA A 129 -7.57 10.46 -4.84
C ALA A 129 -6.89 9.69 -3.69
N PRO A 130 -7.51 8.61 -3.19
CA PRO A 130 -6.88 7.75 -2.21
C PRO A 130 -5.52 7.26 -2.68
N MET A 131 -4.56 7.23 -1.75
CA MET A 131 -3.31 6.54 -2.03
C MET A 131 -3.57 5.03 -2.10
N PRO A 132 -2.94 4.30 -3.03
CA PRO A 132 -3.13 2.86 -3.12
C PRO A 132 -2.65 2.15 -1.83
N PRO A 133 -3.10 0.90 -1.60
CA PRO A 133 -2.53 0.05 -0.56
C PRO A 133 -1.01 -0.02 -0.69
N TRP A 134 -0.31 -0.01 0.43
CA TRP A 134 1.15 0.12 0.45
C TRP A 134 1.83 -1.01 -0.33
N GLU A 135 1.29 -2.21 -0.29
CA GLU A 135 1.75 -3.42 -0.96
C GLU A 135 1.77 -3.30 -2.49
N VAL A 136 0.92 -2.42 -3.05
CA VAL A 136 0.73 -2.24 -4.49
C VAL A 136 1.01 -0.79 -4.94
N ASP A 137 1.60 0.03 -4.07
CA ASP A 137 1.98 1.41 -4.37
C ASP A 137 3.31 1.44 -5.14
N VAL A 138 3.36 2.12 -6.29
CA VAL A 138 4.58 2.31 -7.07
C VAL A 138 5.71 3.00 -6.30
N LYS A 139 5.37 3.74 -5.23
CA LYS A 139 6.35 4.39 -4.34
C LYS A 139 6.95 3.42 -3.32
N ASN A 140 6.38 2.22 -3.15
CA ASN A 140 6.92 1.20 -2.27
C ASN A 140 7.98 0.36 -3.02
N PRO A 141 9.26 0.36 -2.59
CA PRO A 141 10.30 -0.44 -3.23
C PRO A 141 10.06 -1.96 -3.14
N ASP A 142 9.23 -2.41 -2.20
CA ASP A 142 8.88 -3.82 -2.03
C ASP A 142 7.66 -4.24 -2.86
N ALA A 143 6.90 -3.30 -3.43
CA ALA A 143 5.69 -3.61 -4.19
C ALA A 143 5.95 -4.55 -5.39
N PRO A 144 7.03 -4.40 -6.20
CA PRO A 144 7.30 -5.35 -7.28
C PRO A 144 7.47 -6.79 -6.81
N ARG A 145 8.05 -7.01 -5.61
CA ARG A 145 8.18 -8.35 -5.03
C ARG A 145 6.83 -8.91 -4.62
N PHE A 146 6.01 -8.11 -3.94
CA PHE A 146 4.65 -8.48 -3.56
C PHE A 146 3.83 -8.86 -4.80
N MET A 147 3.83 -8.02 -5.84
CA MET A 147 3.12 -8.30 -7.08
C MET A 147 3.63 -9.56 -7.79
N GLN A 148 4.93 -9.85 -7.72
CA GLN A 148 5.49 -11.09 -8.25
C GLN A 148 4.95 -12.33 -7.50
N GLN A 149 4.82 -12.28 -6.17
CA GLN A 149 4.23 -13.36 -5.39
C GLN A 149 2.77 -13.61 -5.80
N VAL A 150 2.00 -12.55 -6.06
CA VAL A 150 0.63 -12.66 -6.57
C VAL A 150 0.62 -13.31 -7.96
N VAL A 151 1.50 -12.91 -8.87
CA VAL A 151 1.65 -13.53 -10.21
C VAL A 151 1.98 -15.03 -10.10
N ASP A 152 2.93 -15.39 -9.24
CA ASP A 152 3.35 -16.78 -9.06
C ASP A 152 2.20 -17.63 -8.50
N CYS A 153 1.50 -17.11 -7.49
CA CYS A 153 0.30 -17.70 -6.91
C CYS A 153 -0.82 -17.95 -7.95
N LEU A 154 -1.05 -17.01 -8.87
CA LEU A 154 -2.03 -17.14 -9.95
C LEU A 154 -1.58 -18.19 -10.99
N ARG A 155 -0.29 -18.24 -11.34
CA ARG A 155 0.26 -19.24 -12.26
C ARG A 155 0.15 -20.65 -11.68
N GLU A 156 0.41 -20.82 -10.40
CA GLU A 156 0.22 -22.10 -9.70
C GLU A 156 -1.24 -22.58 -9.74
N ARG A 157 -2.20 -21.65 -9.79
CA ARG A 157 -3.63 -21.93 -9.95
C ARG A 157 -4.05 -22.16 -11.40
N GLY A 158 -3.11 -22.09 -12.35
CA GLY A 158 -3.34 -22.42 -13.77
C GLY A 158 -3.65 -21.21 -14.66
N VAL A 159 -3.49 -19.98 -14.16
CA VAL A 159 -3.62 -18.77 -14.99
C VAL A 159 -2.42 -18.68 -15.93
N ARG A 160 -2.67 -18.50 -17.23
CA ARG A 160 -1.64 -18.63 -18.29
C ARG A 160 -0.92 -17.32 -18.59
N GLU A 161 -1.64 -16.33 -19.10
CA GLU A 161 -1.09 -15.00 -19.36
C GLU A 161 -1.44 -14.10 -18.18
N VAL A 162 -0.45 -13.92 -17.30
CA VAL A 162 -0.54 -13.07 -16.13
C VAL A 162 0.81 -12.37 -15.94
N GLU A 163 0.75 -11.04 -15.92
CA GLU A 163 1.91 -10.16 -15.85
C GLU A 163 1.64 -9.00 -14.88
N ILE A 164 2.71 -8.40 -14.38
CA ILE A 164 2.63 -7.16 -13.60
C ILE A 164 2.43 -6.03 -14.60
N GLY A 165 1.31 -5.32 -14.48
CA GLY A 165 1.00 -4.18 -15.32
C GLY A 165 1.74 -2.92 -14.89
N ASP A 166 1.72 -1.91 -15.76
CA ASP A 166 2.22 -0.58 -15.41
C ASP A 166 1.37 0.06 -14.30
N ALA A 167 1.99 0.96 -13.53
CA ALA A 167 1.26 1.73 -12.54
C ALA A 167 0.24 2.66 -13.23
N GLY A 168 -1.02 2.60 -12.77
CA GLY A 168 -2.06 3.49 -13.25
C GLY A 168 -1.86 4.95 -12.81
N GLN A 169 -2.75 5.84 -13.23
CA GLN A 169 -2.66 7.29 -12.91
C GLN A 169 -2.64 7.60 -11.40
N PHE A 170 -3.15 6.68 -10.56
CA PHE A 170 -3.19 6.81 -9.10
C PHE A 170 -2.00 6.11 -8.40
N GLY A 171 -1.03 5.61 -9.16
CA GLY A 171 0.18 4.97 -8.61
C GLY A 171 0.00 3.53 -8.13
N ARG A 172 -1.17 2.91 -8.37
CA ARG A 172 -1.43 1.50 -8.10
C ARG A 172 -0.80 0.64 -9.21
N ILE A 173 0.04 -0.32 -8.83
CA ILE A 173 0.53 -1.38 -9.71
C ILE A 173 -0.59 -2.42 -9.87
N GLY A 174 -0.94 -2.75 -11.12
CA GLY A 174 -1.98 -3.74 -11.44
C GLY A 174 -1.42 -5.11 -11.81
N ILE A 175 -2.32 -6.09 -11.94
CA ILE A 175 -2.06 -7.36 -12.62
C ILE A 175 -2.84 -7.37 -13.93
N ASP A 176 -2.14 -7.63 -15.03
CA ASP A 176 -2.73 -7.82 -16.33
C ASP A 176 -2.99 -9.31 -16.55
N LEU A 177 -4.28 -9.67 -16.62
CA LEU A 177 -4.74 -11.02 -16.96
C LEU A 177 -4.97 -11.16 -18.47
N GLY A 178 -4.28 -10.39 -19.31
CA GLY A 178 -4.55 -10.24 -20.74
C GLY A 178 -3.41 -10.71 -21.65
N GLY A 179 -3.61 -10.58 -22.96
CA GLY A 179 -2.58 -10.88 -23.98
C GLY A 179 -3.17 -11.59 -25.20
N GLU A 180 -2.49 -11.50 -26.35
CA GLU A 180 -2.94 -12.16 -27.60
C GLU A 180 -3.04 -13.69 -27.46
N GLY A 181 -2.34 -14.27 -26.47
CA GLY A 181 -2.36 -15.69 -26.15
C GLY A 181 -3.37 -16.12 -25.08
N ASN A 182 -4.08 -15.19 -24.44
CA ASN A 182 -4.97 -15.52 -23.32
C ASN A 182 -6.40 -15.85 -23.78
N ASP A 183 -7.04 -16.79 -23.09
CA ASP A 183 -8.43 -17.17 -23.33
C ASP A 183 -9.33 -16.75 -22.15
N SER A 184 -10.64 -16.68 -22.39
CA SER A 184 -11.61 -16.21 -21.40
C SER A 184 -11.67 -17.08 -20.15
N SER A 185 -11.29 -18.36 -20.25
CA SER A 185 -11.29 -19.27 -19.09
C SER A 185 -10.14 -18.93 -18.15
N SER A 186 -8.95 -18.67 -18.71
CA SER A 186 -7.78 -18.21 -17.96
C SER A 186 -8.00 -16.83 -17.31
N VAL A 187 -8.63 -15.88 -18.02
CA VAL A 187 -9.02 -14.56 -17.46
C VAL A 187 -9.96 -14.74 -16.27
N SER A 188 -11.00 -15.56 -16.44
CA SER A 188 -12.01 -15.80 -15.39
C SER A 188 -11.40 -16.47 -14.17
N LEU A 189 -10.45 -17.39 -14.39
CA LEU A 189 -9.69 -18.05 -13.33
C LEU A 189 -8.81 -17.05 -12.56
N GLY A 190 -8.17 -16.12 -13.26
CA GLY A 190 -7.39 -15.05 -12.63
C GLY A 190 -8.25 -14.16 -11.75
N MET A 191 -9.41 -13.72 -12.25
CA MET A 191 -10.36 -12.92 -11.45
C MET A 191 -10.90 -13.69 -10.24
N GLN A 192 -11.13 -14.99 -10.37
CA GLN A 192 -11.62 -15.84 -9.27
C GLN A 192 -10.62 -15.93 -8.11
N TYR A 193 -9.32 -15.97 -8.40
CA TYR A 193 -8.29 -16.23 -7.40
C TYR A 193 -7.47 -15.01 -6.98
N MET A 194 -7.74 -13.84 -7.56
CA MET A 194 -6.99 -12.61 -7.31
C MET A 194 -6.91 -12.26 -5.82
N ASP A 195 -8.07 -12.20 -5.14
CA ASP A 195 -8.14 -11.80 -3.73
C ASP A 195 -7.43 -12.80 -2.81
N GLU A 196 -7.60 -14.10 -3.07
CA GLU A 196 -6.91 -15.16 -2.34
C GLU A 196 -5.39 -15.05 -2.49
N CYS A 197 -4.92 -14.75 -3.71
CA CYS A 197 -3.50 -14.59 -3.98
C CYS A 197 -2.90 -13.31 -3.36
N MET A 198 -3.65 -12.20 -3.37
CA MET A 198 -3.24 -10.98 -2.66
C MET A 198 -3.18 -11.19 -1.16
N ALA A 199 -4.13 -11.93 -0.58
CA ALA A 199 -4.11 -12.28 0.84
C ALA A 199 -2.91 -13.17 1.18
N SER A 200 -2.65 -14.23 0.39
CA SER A 200 -1.50 -15.12 0.66
C SER A 200 -0.16 -14.40 0.54
N ALA A 201 0.00 -13.50 -0.42
CA ALA A 201 1.22 -12.71 -0.56
C ALA A 201 1.43 -11.76 0.62
N SER A 202 0.35 -11.27 1.23
CA SER A 202 0.41 -10.38 2.40
C SER A 202 0.94 -11.12 3.65
N ASP A 203 0.54 -12.38 3.83
CA ASP A 203 1.00 -13.22 4.94
C ASP A 203 2.49 -13.58 4.86
N GLU A 204 3.03 -13.71 3.64
CA GLU A 204 4.45 -14.05 3.42
C GLU A 204 5.42 -12.87 3.64
N VAL A 205 4.90 -11.64 3.62
CA VAL A 205 5.68 -10.41 3.83
C VAL A 205 5.74 -10.02 5.32
N ALA A 206 4.91 -10.63 6.17
CA ALA A 206 4.98 -10.44 7.62
C ALA A 206 6.24 -11.10 8.22
N PRO A 207 7.07 -10.37 8.99
CA PRO A 207 8.34 -10.87 9.54
C PRO A 207 8.20 -11.93 10.63
#